data_AF-A0A6M1NSE1-F1
#
_entry.id   AF-A0A6M1NSE1-F1
#
_cell.length_a   1.000
_cell.length_b   1.000
_cell.length_c   1.000
_cell.angle_alpha   90.00
_cell.angle_beta   90.00
_cell.angle_gamma   90.00
#
_symmetry.space_group_name_H-M   'P 1'
#
loop_
_entity.id
_entity.type
_entity.pdbx_description
1 polymer ?
#
loop_
_entity_poly.entity_id
_entity_poly.type
_entity_poly.pdbx_seq_one_letter_code
_entity_poly.pdbx_strand_id
1 'polypeptide(L)'
;MLQKHGVGWVAAQTQISYICPAIWLENVIVETRLIAFSEFSLLVEGIMWNDSKSQIKAIMWGKLVHFNIKTQRSHKHSPEFMNLFEQIHYPIENAKNFNDRVKILKQLSQ
;
A
#
# COMPACT_ATOMS: atom_id res chain seq x y z
N MET A 1 16.24 -0.31 -12.60
CA MET A 1 15.07 0.35 -13.25
C MET A 1 15.22 1.86 -13.30
N LEU A 2 15.22 2.58 -12.17
CA LEU A 2 15.38 4.05 -12.13
C LEU A 2 16.68 4.55 -12.78
N GLN A 3 17.82 3.97 -12.42
CA GLN A 3 19.12 4.41 -12.94
C GLN A 3 19.34 4.09 -14.43
N LYS A 4 18.68 3.06 -14.98
CA LYS A 4 18.85 2.66 -16.39
C LYS A 4 17.84 3.33 -17.33
N HIS A 5 16.60 3.55 -16.91
CA HIS A 5 15.52 4.03 -17.79
C HIS A 5 14.97 5.40 -17.37
N GLY A 6 15.31 5.90 -16.19
CA GLY A 6 14.80 7.17 -15.67
C GLY A 6 13.33 7.11 -15.27
N VAL A 7 12.75 5.90 -15.16
CA VAL A 7 11.36 5.67 -14.78
C VAL A 7 11.31 4.83 -13.50
N GLY A 8 10.44 5.22 -12.57
CA GLY A 8 10.17 4.48 -11.34
C GLY A 8 8.92 4.98 -10.63
N TRP A 9 8.65 4.40 -9.46
CA TRP A 9 7.54 4.82 -8.62
C TRP A 9 7.98 5.85 -7.58
N VAL A 10 7.15 6.88 -7.40
CA VAL A 10 7.30 7.91 -6.38
C VAL A 10 6.11 7.82 -5.44
N ALA A 11 6.35 7.91 -4.12
CA ALA A 11 5.29 8.00 -3.13
C ALA A 11 4.62 9.38 -3.22
N ALA A 12 3.40 9.43 -3.74
CA ALA A 12 2.63 10.66 -3.89
C ALA A 12 1.80 10.98 -2.64
N GLN A 13 1.36 9.96 -1.92
CA GLN A 13 0.60 10.11 -0.68
C GLN A 13 0.82 8.90 0.23
N THR A 14 0.92 9.15 1.53
CA THR A 14 0.91 8.11 2.56
C THR A 14 -0.09 8.51 3.64
N GLN A 15 -0.98 7.60 4.02
CA GLN A 15 -1.89 7.73 5.15
C GLN A 15 -1.61 6.58 6.09
N ILE A 16 -1.40 6.86 7.37
CA ILE A 16 -1.11 5.83 8.38
C ILE A 16 -1.94 6.08 9.63
N SER A 17 -2.47 4.99 10.21
CA SER A 17 -3.17 5.01 11.48
C SER A 17 -2.58 3.95 12.40
N TYR A 18 -2.15 4.40 13.58
CA TYR A 18 -1.69 3.54 14.64
C TYR A 18 -2.90 3.12 15.49
N ILE A 19 -3.11 1.80 15.63
CA ILE A 19 -4.26 1.20 16.30
C ILE A 19 -3.87 0.73 17.69
N CYS A 20 -2.76 -0.01 17.80
CA CYS A 20 -2.22 -0.49 19.06
C CYS A 20 -0.73 -0.16 19.15
N PRO A 21 -0.21 0.16 20.34
CA PRO A 21 1.19 0.53 20.51
C PRO A 21 2.10 -0.65 20.19
N ALA A 22 3.24 -0.35 19.57
CA ALA A 22 4.35 -1.28 19.45
C ALA A 22 5.23 -1.21 20.70
N ILE A 23 5.55 -2.35 21.31
CA ILE A 23 6.45 -2.37 22.48
C ILE A 23 7.91 -2.54 22.03
N TRP A 24 8.84 -2.23 22.94
CA TRP A 24 10.27 -2.26 22.63
C TRP A 24 10.74 -3.68 22.30
N LEU A 25 11.58 -3.81 21.27
CA LEU A 25 12.09 -5.08 20.73
C LEU A 25 11.02 -6.12 20.34
N GLU A 26 9.79 -5.68 20.04
CA GLU A 26 8.80 -6.61 19.47
C GLU A 26 9.10 -6.90 18.00
N ASN A 27 8.86 -8.16 17.60
CA ASN A 27 8.78 -8.53 16.18
C ASN A 27 7.39 -8.19 15.65
N VAL A 28 7.35 -7.63 14.43
CA VAL A 28 6.12 -7.26 13.74
C VAL A 28 6.11 -7.85 12.35
N ILE A 29 4.92 -8.18 11.86
CA ILE A 29 4.72 -8.68 10.50
C ILE A 29 4.01 -7.59 9.71
N VAL A 30 4.66 -7.11 8.64
CA VAL A 30 4.05 -6.16 7.71
C VAL A 30 3.56 -6.90 6.49
N GLU A 31 2.24 -6.96 6.32
CA GLU A 31 1.60 -7.55 5.15
C GLU A 31 1.18 -6.45 4.19
N THR A 32 1.62 -6.54 2.94
CA THR A 32 1.29 -5.57 1.90
C THR A 32 0.45 -6.18 0.79
N ARG A 33 -0.52 -5.42 0.29
CA ARG A 33 -1.35 -5.81 -0.86
C ARG A 33 -1.66 -4.65 -1.78
N LEU A 34 -1.81 -4.94 -3.07
CA LEU A 34 -2.26 -3.97 -4.05
C LEU A 34 -3.80 -3.88 -4.02
N ILE A 35 -4.35 -2.77 -3.54
CA ILE A 35 -5.80 -2.63 -3.32
C ILE A 35 -6.51 -1.89 -4.45
N ALA A 36 -5.77 -1.08 -5.20
CA ALA A 36 -6.22 -0.51 -6.47
C ALA A 36 -5.01 -0.18 -7.35
N PHE A 37 -5.22 -0.15 -8.66
CA PHE A 37 -4.22 0.29 -9.62
C PHE A 37 -4.89 1.01 -10.80
N SER A 38 -4.07 1.68 -11.59
CA SER A 38 -4.47 2.43 -12.78
C SER A 38 -3.31 2.42 -13.77
N GLU A 39 -3.50 3.00 -14.95
CA GLU A 39 -2.43 3.14 -15.93
C GLU A 39 -1.20 3.89 -15.38
N PHE A 40 -1.33 4.73 -14.35
CA PHE A 40 -0.27 5.61 -13.87
C PHE A 40 0.08 5.47 -12.39
N SER A 41 -0.73 4.76 -11.62
CA SER A 41 -0.57 4.74 -10.16
C SER A 41 -1.07 3.45 -9.53
N LEU A 42 -0.52 3.16 -8.36
CA LEU A 42 -0.85 2.05 -7.48
C LEU A 42 -1.35 2.60 -6.15
N LEU A 43 -2.27 1.90 -5.52
CA LEU A 43 -2.67 2.09 -4.14
C LEU A 43 -2.39 0.79 -3.39
N VAL A 44 -1.48 0.85 -2.43
CA VAL A 44 -1.03 -0.29 -1.63
C VAL A 44 -1.54 -0.13 -0.21
N GLU A 45 -2.09 -1.18 0.37
CA GLU A 45 -2.33 -1.27 1.81
C GLU A 45 -1.21 -2.07 2.47
N GLY A 46 -0.65 -1.53 3.55
CA GLY A 46 0.20 -2.25 4.49
C GLY A 46 -0.53 -2.40 5.83
N ILE A 47 -0.63 -3.61 6.35
CA ILE A 47 -1.09 -3.88 7.72
C ILE A 47 0.09 -4.38 8.53
N MET A 48 0.34 -3.73 9.66
CA MET A 48 1.34 -4.14 10.63
C MET A 48 0.64 -4.94 11.73
N TRP A 49 1.06 -6.17 11.90
CA TRP A 49 0.62 -7.10 12.93
C TRP A 49 1.71 -7.30 13.98
N ASN A 50 1.33 -7.78 15.17
CA ASN A 50 2.29 -8.45 16.04
C ASN A 50 2.77 -9.79 15.44
N ASP A 51 3.83 -10.36 16.01
CA ASP A 51 4.44 -11.62 15.55
C ASP A 51 3.44 -12.78 15.43
N SER A 52 2.48 -12.90 16.36
CA SER A 52 1.47 -13.95 16.35
C SER A 52 0.26 -13.67 15.43
N LYS A 53 0.25 -12.55 14.70
CA LYS A 53 -0.90 -12.06 13.89
C LYS A 53 -2.24 -12.02 14.65
N SER A 54 -2.21 -11.81 15.96
CA SER A 54 -3.42 -11.70 16.79
C SER A 54 -3.87 -10.25 16.98
N GLN A 55 -2.98 -9.28 16.78
CA GLN A 55 -3.29 -7.87 17.00
C GLN A 55 -2.76 -7.02 15.84
N ILE A 56 -3.61 -6.15 15.32
CA ILE A 56 -3.22 -5.13 14.36
C ILE A 56 -2.62 -3.94 15.12
N LYS A 57 -1.38 -3.62 14.81
CA LYS A 57 -0.63 -2.49 15.38
C LYS A 57 -0.88 -1.22 14.58
N ALA A 58 -0.85 -1.30 13.25
CA ALA A 58 -1.07 -0.16 12.39
C ALA A 58 -1.60 -0.57 11.00
N ILE A 59 -2.20 0.40 10.30
CA ILE A 59 -2.55 0.31 8.89
C ILE A 59 -2.00 1.52 8.15
N MET A 60 -1.47 1.30 6.95
CA MET A 60 -0.99 2.31 6.04
C MET A 60 -1.58 2.12 4.63
N TRP A 61 -2.03 3.21 4.00
CA TRP A 61 -2.30 3.26 2.57
C TRP A 61 -1.27 4.16 1.88
N GLY A 62 -0.62 3.64 0.84
CA GLY A 62 0.40 4.33 0.06
C GLY A 62 0.00 4.45 -1.40
N LYS A 63 -0.11 5.68 -1.90
CA LYS A 63 -0.31 5.95 -3.33
C LYS A 63 1.04 6.14 -4.00
N LEU A 64 1.37 5.26 -4.93
CA LEU A 64 2.60 5.28 -5.73
C LEU A 64 2.25 5.74 -7.14
N VAL A 65 2.94 6.76 -7.66
CA VAL A 65 2.77 7.23 -9.04
C VAL A 65 3.98 6.82 -9.86
N HIS A 66 3.72 6.20 -11.01
CA HIS A 66 4.75 5.85 -11.97
C HIS A 66 5.18 7.12 -12.73
N PHE A 67 6.45 7.46 -12.60
CA PHE A 67 6.97 8.77 -12.96
C PHE A 67 8.26 8.63 -13.76
N ASN A 68 8.35 9.39 -14.85
CA ASN A 68 9.56 9.52 -15.62
C ASN A 68 10.30 10.78 -15.19
N ILE A 69 11.47 10.60 -14.57
CA ILE A 69 12.30 11.67 -14.03
C ILE A 69 12.88 12.54 -15.15
N LYS A 70 13.19 11.95 -16.31
CA LYS A 70 13.76 12.70 -17.44
C LYS A 70 12.74 13.68 -18.03
N THR A 71 11.49 13.26 -18.16
CA THR A 71 10.42 14.11 -18.72
C THR A 71 9.64 14.88 -17.66
N GLN A 72 9.87 14.57 -16.38
CA GLN A 72 9.16 15.12 -15.22
C GLN A 72 7.62 14.97 -15.31
N ARG A 73 7.16 13.84 -15.85
CA ARG A 73 5.74 13.56 -16.06
C ARG A 73 5.37 12.16 -15.60
N SER A 74 4.08 11.95 -15.34
CA SER A 74 3.54 10.61 -15.13
C SER A 74 3.81 9.74 -16.36
N HIS A 75 4.10 8.46 -16.10
CA HIS A 75 4.43 7.49 -17.12
C HIS A 75 3.47 6.32 -17.02
N LYS A 76 2.91 5.87 -18.15
CA LYS A 76 2.04 4.69 -18.14
C LYS A 76 2.85 3.46 -17.73
N HIS A 77 2.24 2.58 -16.94
CA HIS A 77 2.76 1.24 -16.74
C HIS A 77 2.78 0.48 -18.07
N SER A 78 3.76 -0.39 -18.25
CA SER A 78 3.82 -1.25 -19.43
C SER A 78 2.74 -2.33 -19.38
N PRO A 79 2.39 -2.96 -20.52
CA PRO A 79 1.42 -4.06 -20.54
C PRO A 79 1.79 -5.21 -19.59
N GLU A 80 3.09 -5.51 -19.44
CA GLU A 80 3.58 -6.54 -18.54
C GLU A 80 3.29 -6.19 -17.07
N PHE A 81 3.47 -4.92 -16.70
CA PHE A 81 3.11 -4.45 -15.36
C PHE A 81 1.61 -4.48 -15.13
N MET A 82 0.80 -4.05 -16.11
CA MET A 82 -0.66 -4.10 -15.99
C MET A 82 -1.16 -5.53 -15.77
N ASN A 83 -0.65 -6.50 -16.55
CA ASN A 83 -0.97 -7.92 -16.38
C ASN A 83 -0.55 -8.45 -15.00
N LEU A 84 0.63 -8.05 -14.51
CA LEU A 84 1.06 -8.42 -13.15
C LEU A 84 0.13 -7.84 -12.09
N PHE A 85 -0.28 -6.57 -12.23
CA PHE A 85 -1.16 -5.91 -11.27
C PHE A 85 -2.52 -6.58 -11.20
N GLU A 86 -3.09 -6.98 -12.33
CA GLU A 86 -4.34 -7.76 -12.37
C GLU A 86 -4.22 -9.07 -11.58
N GLN A 87 -3.08 -9.77 -11.67
CA GLN A 87 -2.86 -11.03 -10.96
C GLN A 87 -2.73 -10.87 -9.44
N ILE A 88 -2.20 -9.74 -8.97
CA ILE A 88 -1.95 -9.47 -7.54
C ILE A 88 -2.96 -8.50 -6.92
N HIS A 89 -3.97 -8.07 -7.69
CA HIS A 89 -4.97 -7.12 -7.24
C HIS A 89 -5.89 -7.77 -6.20
N TYR A 90 -5.93 -7.16 -5.03
CA TYR A 90 -6.77 -7.59 -3.92
C TYR A 90 -7.64 -6.40 -3.46
N PRO A 91 -8.79 -6.16 -4.12
CA PRO A 91 -9.65 -5.04 -3.78
C PRO A 91 -10.23 -5.18 -2.37
N ILE A 92 -10.44 -4.04 -1.70
CA ILE A 92 -11.12 -3.99 -0.40
C ILE A 92 -12.61 -3.70 -0.64
N GLU A 93 -13.47 -4.69 -0.46
CA GLU A 93 -14.91 -4.56 -0.71
C GLU A 93 -15.67 -3.88 0.44
N ASN A 94 -15.18 -4.02 1.67
CA ASN A 94 -15.89 -3.59 2.87
C ASN A 94 -15.58 -2.16 3.33
N ALA A 95 -14.72 -1.42 2.63
CA ALA A 95 -14.35 -0.05 3.00
C ALA A 95 -14.32 0.87 1.79
N LYS A 96 -15.01 2.02 1.88
CA LYS A 96 -15.06 3.01 0.79
C LYS A 96 -13.85 3.94 0.78
N ASN A 97 -13.21 4.13 1.93
CA ASN A 97 -12.06 5.00 2.09
C ASN A 97 -11.18 4.52 3.27
N PHE A 98 -10.02 5.17 3.43
CA PHE A 98 -9.06 4.83 4.48
C PHE A 98 -9.66 4.88 5.89
N ASN A 99 -10.46 5.91 6.20
CA ASN A 99 -11.05 6.06 7.54
C ASN A 99 -12.06 4.95 7.86
N ASP A 100 -12.86 4.53 6.87
CA ASP A 100 -13.76 3.39 7.03
C ASP A 100 -12.98 2.10 7.26
N ARG A 101 -11.89 1.91 6.51
CA ARG A 101 -10.99 0.76 6.68
C ARG A 101 -10.36 0.72 8.07
N VAL A 102 -9.89 1.86 8.58
CA VAL A 102 -9.35 1.99 9.95
C VAL A 102 -10.40 1.59 10.99
N LYS A 103 -11.66 2.04 10.85
CA LYS A 103 -12.73 1.68 11.79
C LYS A 103 -12.99 0.18 11.83
N ILE A 104 -13.04 -0.47 10.67
CA ILE A 104 -13.24 -1.92 10.55
C ILE A 104 -12.10 -2.68 11.23
N LEU A 105 -10.85 -2.30 10.96
CA LEU A 105 -9.69 -2.98 11.57
C LEU A 105 -9.60 -2.76 13.07
N LYS A 106 -9.99 -1.58 13.57
CA LYS A 106 -10.06 -1.32 15.02
C LYS A 106 -11.05 -2.24 15.73
N GLN A 107 -12.21 -2.52 15.11
CA GLN A 107 -13.21 -3.44 15.67
C GLN A 107 -12.72 -4.89 15.71
N LEU A 108 -11.85 -5.31 14.79
CA LEU A 108 -11.28 -6.66 14.76
C LEU A 108 -10.12 -6.84 15.75
N SER A 109 -9.52 -5.74 16.22
CA SER A 109 -8.40 -5.74 17.16
C SER A 109 -8.79 -5.57 18.63
N GLN A 110 -10.09 -5.40 18.92
CA GLN A 110 -10.68 -5.36 20.27
C GLN A 110 -11.14 -6.76 20.68
#